data_AF-A0A5N6E628-F1
#
_entry.id   AF-A0A5N6E628-F1
#
_cell.length_a   1.000
_cell.length_b   1.000
_cell.length_c   1.000
_cell.angle_alpha   90.00
_cell.angle_beta   90.00
_cell.angle_gamma   90.00
#
_symmetry.space_group_name_H-M   'P 1'
#
loop_
_entity.id
_entity.type
_entity.pdbx_description
1 polymer ?
#
loop_
_entity_poly.entity_id
_entity_poly.type
_entity_poly.pdbx_seq_one_letter_code
_entity_poly.pdbx_strand_id
1 'polypeptide(L)'
;MDKKGKPVIRTGVNVFVFNDKGQFVLGHRKGSHGAGTWGLPGGHIDFFEQSFEHCARREIKEETDFQISGIEFLTLMELHKCDGWEWFTWEEVKKLYEAQVAAEKENHTVEFTGKKLFSL
;
A
#
# COMPACT_ATOMS: atom_id res chain seq x y z
N MET A 1 -6.59 -10.41 1.94
CA MET A 1 -6.21 -11.77 1.52
C MET A 1 -6.84 -12.06 0.17
N ASP A 2 -6.25 -12.93 -0.64
CA ASP A 2 -6.91 -13.43 -1.86
C ASP A 2 -8.01 -14.46 -1.50
N LYS A 3 -8.72 -14.98 -2.50
CA LYS A 3 -9.77 -16.00 -2.30
C LYS A 3 -9.24 -17.30 -1.67
N LYS A 4 -7.92 -17.46 -1.49
CA LYS A 4 -7.22 -18.62 -0.93
C LYS A 4 -6.51 -18.30 0.39
N GLY A 5 -6.78 -17.13 0.99
CA GLY A 5 -6.22 -16.76 2.29
C GLY A 5 -4.79 -16.23 2.25
N LYS A 6 -4.19 -15.98 1.08
CA LYS A 6 -2.82 -15.46 1.00
C LYS A 6 -2.76 -13.95 1.25
N PRO A 7 -1.69 -13.44 1.88
CA PRO A 7 -1.45 -12.00 1.97
C PRO A 7 -1.41 -11.38 0.57
N VAL A 8 -2.16 -10.30 0.37
CA VAL A 8 -2.12 -9.52 -0.87
C VAL A 8 -1.47 -8.20 -0.52
N ILE A 9 -0.29 -7.94 -1.08
CA ILE A 9 0.33 -6.63 -1.03
C ILE A 9 -0.58 -5.71 -1.85
N ARG A 10 -1.09 -4.65 -1.22
CA ARG A 10 -1.88 -3.64 -1.90
C ARG A 10 -1.16 -2.31 -1.79
N THR A 11 -1.02 -1.66 -2.93
CA THR A 11 -0.58 -0.27 -3.02
C THR A 11 -1.81 0.62 -3.10
N GLY A 12 -1.75 1.79 -2.49
CA GLY A 12 -2.86 2.74 -2.50
C GLY A 12 -2.37 4.17 -2.58
N VAL A 13 -3.30 5.07 -2.88
CA VAL A 13 -3.08 6.51 -2.92
C VAL A 13 -3.89 7.17 -1.81
N ASN A 14 -3.33 8.20 -1.20
CA ASN A 14 -4.06 9.12 -0.32
C ASN A 14 -3.94 10.51 -0.95
N VAL A 15 -5.02 11.28 -0.98
CA VAL A 15 -5.07 12.52 -1.76
C VAL A 15 -5.37 13.72 -0.87
N PHE A 16 -4.50 14.73 -0.93
CA PHE A 16 -4.85 16.06 -0.44
C PHE A 16 -5.69 16.78 -1.50
N VAL A 17 -6.96 16.99 -1.21
CA VAL A 17 -7.87 17.77 -2.08
C VAL A 17 -8.04 19.16 -1.47
N PHE A 18 -7.58 20.19 -2.18
CA PHE A 18 -7.65 21.58 -1.74
C PHE A 18 -8.82 22.33 -2.41
N ASN A 19 -9.47 23.21 -1.67
CA ASN A 19 -10.39 24.21 -2.22
C ASN A 19 -9.68 25.53 -2.55
N ASP A 20 -10.43 26.48 -3.11
CA ASP A 20 -9.96 27.83 -3.47
C ASP A 20 -9.48 28.68 -2.29
N LYS A 21 -9.86 28.30 -1.06
CA LYS A 21 -9.43 28.95 0.18
C LYS A 21 -8.18 28.32 0.80
N GLY A 22 -7.57 27.33 0.14
CA GLY A 22 -6.40 26.60 0.63
C GLY A 22 -6.70 25.63 1.78
N GLN A 23 -7.96 25.28 2.00
CA GLN A 23 -8.37 24.25 2.96
C GLN A 23 -8.39 22.88 2.29
N PHE A 24 -8.18 21.81 3.06
CA PHE A 24 -8.24 20.43 2.53
C PHE A 24 -9.21 19.54 3.30
N VAL A 25 -9.62 18.45 2.66
CA VAL A 25 -10.62 17.53 3.19
C VAL A 25 -9.97 16.39 3.99
N LEU A 26 -10.63 16.02 5.09
CA LEU A 26 -10.37 14.79 5.84
C LEU A 26 -11.70 14.10 6.13
N GLY A 27 -11.69 12.77 6.09
CA GLY A 27 -12.83 11.94 6.50
C GLY A 27 -12.65 11.41 7.92
N HIS A 28 -13.69 11.48 8.73
CA HIS A 28 -13.72 10.83 10.04
C HIS A 28 -14.08 9.34 9.89
N ARG A 29 -13.13 8.45 10.20
CA ARG A 29 -13.18 7.03 9.86
C ARG A 29 -14.13 6.25 10.77
N LYS A 30 -14.96 5.38 10.18
CA LYS A 30 -15.91 4.50 10.90
C LYS A 30 -15.50 3.02 10.95
N GLY A 31 -14.48 2.58 10.20
CA GLY A 31 -14.08 1.17 10.08
C GLY A 31 -13.07 0.70 11.13
N SER A 32 -12.94 -0.62 11.34
CA SER A 32 -12.13 -1.23 12.40
C SER A 32 -10.62 -0.90 12.37
N HIS A 33 -10.06 -0.58 11.19
CA HIS A 33 -8.71 -0.01 11.07
C HIS A 33 -8.77 1.52 11.13
N GLY A 34 -8.42 2.07 12.29
CA GLY A 34 -8.36 3.52 12.53
C GLY A 34 -9.73 4.16 12.79
N ALA A 35 -10.67 3.44 13.42
CA ALA A 35 -11.95 4.02 13.83
C ALA A 35 -11.73 5.26 14.72
N GLY A 36 -12.49 6.34 14.46
CA GLY A 36 -12.43 7.55 15.26
C GLY A 36 -11.25 8.49 14.94
N THR A 37 -10.40 8.14 13.96
CA THR A 37 -9.36 9.05 13.48
C THR A 37 -9.81 9.80 12.23
N TRP A 38 -9.13 10.91 11.95
CA TRP A 38 -9.25 11.63 10.69
C TRP A 38 -8.19 11.14 9.70
N GLY A 39 -8.57 10.93 8.45
CA GLY A 39 -7.68 10.48 7.40
C GLY A 39 -7.97 11.16 6.07
N LEU A 40 -6.99 11.17 5.19
CA LEU A 40 -7.18 11.59 3.80
C LEU A 40 -8.13 10.60 3.11
N PRO A 41 -8.94 11.09 2.16
CA PRO A 41 -9.64 10.20 1.24
C PRO A 41 -8.66 9.51 0.30
N GLY A 42 -9.02 8.31 -0.15
CA GLY A 42 -8.17 7.48 -0.99
C GLY A 42 -8.33 5.99 -0.73
N GLY A 43 -7.70 5.20 -1.59
CA GLY A 43 -7.84 3.75 -1.54
C GLY A 43 -6.83 3.02 -2.40
N HIS A 44 -7.16 1.78 -2.72
CA HIS A 44 -6.23 0.88 -3.39
C HIS A 44 -6.26 1.09 -4.89
N ILE A 45 -5.09 0.91 -5.50
CA ILE A 45 -4.98 0.91 -6.96
C ILE A 45 -5.52 -0.42 -7.46
N ASP A 46 -6.48 -0.35 -8.39
CA ASP A 46 -7.02 -1.54 -9.04
C ASP A 46 -6.08 -2.04 -10.14
N PHE A 47 -6.10 -3.36 -10.37
CA PHE A 47 -5.13 -4.05 -11.24
C PHE A 47 -5.07 -3.52 -12.69
N PHE A 48 -6.14 -2.87 -13.14
CA PHE A 48 -6.28 -2.36 -14.51
C PHE A 48 -6.28 -0.82 -14.58
N GLU A 49 -5.94 -0.12 -13.50
CA GLU A 49 -5.81 1.33 -13.54
C GLU A 49 -4.56 1.77 -14.28
N GLN A 50 -4.74 2.75 -15.17
CA GLN A 50 -3.68 3.22 -16.07
C GLN A 50 -2.65 4.10 -15.36
N SER A 51 -2.99 4.70 -14.21
CA SER A 51 -2.09 5.59 -13.46
C SER A 51 -2.56 5.84 -12.02
N PHE A 52 -1.69 6.42 -11.18
CA PHE A 52 -2.03 6.86 -9.83
C PHE A 52 -3.11 7.95 -9.83
N GLU A 53 -3.09 8.83 -10.83
CA GLU A 53 -4.06 9.90 -10.99
C GLU A 53 -5.45 9.37 -11.39
N HIS A 54 -5.51 8.22 -12.07
CA HIS A 54 -6.79 7.55 -12.34
C HIS A 54 -7.39 7.01 -11.04
N CYS A 55 -6.60 6.31 -10.23
CA CYS A 55 -6.99 5.84 -8.90
C CYS A 55 -7.45 6.99 -8.00
N ALA A 56 -6.66 8.06 -7.94
CA ALA A 56 -7.00 9.25 -7.15
C ALA A 56 -8.36 9.84 -7.58
N ARG A 57 -8.63 9.99 -8.88
CA ARG A 57 -9.93 10.51 -9.35
C ARG A 57 -11.09 9.61 -8.96
N ARG A 58 -10.94 8.30 -9.12
CA ARG A 58 -11.98 7.31 -8.78
C ARG A 58 -12.30 7.34 -7.28
N GLU A 59 -11.29 7.16 -6.44
CA GLU A 59 -11.45 7.10 -4.99
C GLU A 59 -12.07 8.39 -4.43
N ILE A 60 -11.61 9.56 -4.89
CA ILE A 60 -12.20 10.83 -4.46
C ILE A 60 -13.65 10.98 -4.92
N LYS A 61 -13.98 10.53 -6.13
CA LYS A 61 -15.37 10.56 -6.60
C LYS A 61 -16.25 9.60 -5.79
N GLU A 62 -15.77 8.40 -5.45
CA GLU A 62 -16.50 7.40 -4.68
C GLU A 62 -16.74 7.82 -3.23
N GLU A 63 -15.74 8.43 -2.57
CA GLU A 63 -15.81 8.76 -1.15
C GLU A 63 -16.42 10.14 -0.85
N THR A 64 -16.24 11.12 -1.74
CA THR A 64 -16.62 12.52 -1.48
C THR A 64 -17.52 13.14 -2.54
N ASP A 65 -17.80 12.43 -3.64
CA ASP A 65 -18.53 12.91 -4.81
C ASP A 65 -17.85 14.07 -5.58
N PHE A 66 -16.62 14.44 -5.22
CA PHE A 66 -15.90 15.56 -5.85
C PHE A 66 -15.32 15.18 -7.21
N GLN A 67 -15.23 16.18 -8.09
CA GLN A 67 -14.41 16.11 -9.29
C GLN A 67 -13.15 16.93 -9.06
N ILE A 68 -11.98 16.31 -9.28
CA ILE A 68 -10.67 16.91 -9.03
C ILE A 68 -9.85 17.04 -10.31
N SER A 69 -9.00 18.06 -10.36
CA SER A 69 -8.06 18.35 -11.45
C SER A 69 -6.72 18.81 -10.86
N GLY A 70 -5.69 18.97 -11.70
CA GLY A 70 -4.37 19.43 -11.25
C GLY A 70 -3.70 18.48 -10.25
N ILE A 71 -3.79 17.18 -10.49
CA ILE A 71 -3.20 16.17 -9.59
C ILE A 71 -1.69 16.14 -9.80
N GLU A 72 -0.94 16.27 -8.70
CA GLU A 72 0.51 16.20 -8.68
C GLU A 72 0.99 15.16 -7.66
N PHE A 73 2.10 14.51 -7.96
CA PHE A 73 2.74 13.57 -7.03
C PHE A 73 3.43 14.33 -5.90
N LEU A 74 3.15 13.93 -4.66
CA LEU A 74 3.75 14.53 -3.47
C LEU A 74 4.90 13.68 -2.91
N THR A 75 4.62 12.46 -2.46
CA THR A 75 5.61 11.58 -1.82
C THR A 75 5.19 10.12 -1.79
N LEU A 76 6.16 9.21 -1.65
CA LEU A 76 5.97 7.79 -1.35
C LEU A 76 6.10 7.57 0.15
N MET A 77 5.01 7.15 0.81
CA MET A 77 4.94 7.06 2.27
C MET A 77 5.68 5.84 2.86
N GLU A 78 5.88 4.78 2.08
CA GLU A 78 6.42 3.49 2.57
C GLU A 78 7.84 3.24 2.04
N LEU A 79 8.66 4.30 1.92
CA LEU A 79 10.01 4.22 1.34
C LEU A 79 10.94 3.24 2.08
N HIS A 80 10.72 3.05 3.39
CA HIS A 80 11.54 2.22 4.27
C HIS A 80 10.87 0.90 4.68
N LYS A 81 9.77 0.51 4.04
CA LYS A 81 9.08 -0.75 4.37
C LYS A 81 9.93 -1.99 4.02
N CYS A 82 10.82 -1.85 3.04
CA CYS A 82 11.73 -2.89 2.63
C CYS A 82 13.16 -2.45 2.95
N ASP A 83 13.89 -3.25 3.72
CA ASP A 83 15.32 -3.02 4.04
C ASP A 83 16.26 -3.24 2.83
N GLY A 84 15.74 -3.80 1.74
CA GLY A 84 16.47 -4.05 0.50
C GLY A 84 15.60 -4.73 -0.57
N TRP A 85 16.18 -4.85 -1.77
CA TRP A 85 15.59 -5.57 -2.90
C TRP A 85 16.65 -6.53 -3.46
N GLU A 86 16.30 -7.81 -3.65
CA GLU A 86 17.18 -8.86 -4.18
C GLU A 86 16.52 -9.55 -5.40
N TRP A 87 17.34 -9.98 -6.37
CA TRP A 87 16.88 -10.78 -7.51
C TRP A 87 16.88 -12.26 -7.14
N PHE A 88 15.76 -12.96 -7.37
CA PHE A 88 15.63 -14.38 -7.09
C PHE A 88 15.23 -15.16 -8.33
N THR A 89 15.79 -16.35 -8.48
CA THR A 89 15.26 -17.39 -9.35
C THR A 89 14.02 -18.03 -8.72
N TRP A 90 13.18 -18.67 -9.54
CA TRP A 90 11.99 -19.37 -9.05
C TRP A 90 12.32 -20.52 -8.08
N GLU A 91 13.47 -21.18 -8.25
CA GLU A 91 13.94 -22.20 -7.33
C GLU A 91 14.29 -21.64 -5.94
N GLU A 92 14.89 -20.44 -5.88
CA GLU A 92 15.21 -19.75 -4.62
C GLU A 92 13.95 -19.26 -3.92
N VAL A 93 12.99 -18.69 -4.65
CA VAL A 93 11.68 -18.31 -4.10
C VAL A 93 10.97 -19.51 -3.50
N LYS A 94 11.02 -20.68 -4.17
CA LYS A 94 10.42 -21.92 -3.65
C LYS A 94 11.07 -22.36 -2.34
N LYS A 95 12.40 -22.31 -2.23
CA LYS A 95 13.13 -22.63 -1.00
C LYS A 95 12.74 -21.69 0.15
N LEU A 96 12.63 -20.39 -0.11
CA LEU A 96 12.19 -19.40 0.89
C LEU A 96 10.76 -19.70 1.37
N TYR A 97 9.85 -20.01 0.45
CA TYR A 97 8.47 -20.36 0.78
C TYR A 97 8.38 -21.63 1.64
N GLU A 98 9.12 -22.68 1.29
CA GLU A 98 9.15 -23.93 2.05
C GLU A 98 9.73 -23.72 3.45
N ALA A 99 10.79 -22.93 3.58
CA ALA A 99 11.37 -22.55 4.87
C ALA A 99 10.40 -21.74 5.74
N GLN A 100 9.68 -20.79 5.14
CA GLN A 100 8.64 -20.02 5.84
C GLN A 100 7.51 -20.93 6.36
N VAL A 101 6.98 -21.82 5.51
CA VAL A 101 5.92 -22.76 5.89
C VAL A 101 6.37 -23.70 7.02
N ALA A 102 7.64 -24.11 7.03
CA ALA A 102 8.19 -24.93 8.10
C ALA A 102 8.28 -24.16 9.42
N ALA A 103 8.77 -22.92 9.40
CA ALA A 103 8.90 -22.09 10.61
C ALA A 103 7.55 -21.65 11.19
N GLU A 104 6.56 -21.35 10.33
CA GLU A 104 5.19 -21.02 10.76
C GLU A 104 4.54 -22.20 11.50
N LYS A 105 4.87 -23.45 11.15
CA LYS A 105 4.42 -24.64 11.90
C LYS A 105 5.07 -24.80 13.27
N GLU A 106 6.26 -24.24 13.44
CA GLU A 106 7.05 -24.31 14.68
C GLU A 106 6.86 -23.07 15.57
N ASN A 107 5.97 -22.14 15.19
CA ASN A 107 5.67 -20.89 15.89
C ASN A 107 6.92 -20.02 16.16
N HIS A 108 7.91 -20.09 15.26
CA HIS A 108 9.14 -19.32 15.32
C HIS A 108 9.15 -18.21 14.26
N THR A 109 9.55 -17.01 14.66
CA THR A 109 10.00 -15.95 13.75
C THR A 109 11.33 -16.37 13.11
N VAL A 110 11.37 -16.47 11.78
CA VAL A 110 12.62 -16.71 11.04
C VAL A 110 13.37 -15.40 10.92
N GLU A 111 14.56 -15.31 11.50
CA GLU A 111 15.47 -14.20 11.20
C GLU A 111 15.96 -14.32 9.76
N PHE A 112 15.71 -13.29 8.96
CA PHE A 112 16.16 -13.22 7.58
C PHE A 112 17.56 -12.60 7.51
N THR A 113 18.55 -13.39 7.09
CA THR A 113 19.91 -12.90 6.79
C THR A 113 20.14 -12.81 5.28
N GLY A 114 19.60 -11.78 4.64
CA GLY A 114 19.86 -11.41 3.24
C GLY A 114 20.98 -10.37 3.08
N LYS A 115 21.51 -10.21 1.86
CA LYS A 115 22.58 -9.25 1.54
C LYS A 115 21.99 -7.94 1.00
N LYS A 116 22.23 -6.86 1.75
CA LYS A 116 21.79 -5.49 1.42
C LYS A 116 22.45 -4.99 0.13
N LEU A 117 21.67 -4.80 -0.94
CA LEU A 117 22.20 -4.38 -2.25
C LEU A 117 22.40 -2.86 -2.36
N PHE A 118 21.65 -2.02 -1.61
CA PHE A 118 21.86 -0.56 -1.58
C PHE A 118 21.46 0.05 -0.21
N SER A 119 22.21 1.06 0.24
CA SER A 119 21.78 2.03 1.25
C SER A 119 21.50 3.36 0.55
N LEU A 120 20.33 3.95 0.81
CA LEU A 120 20.07 5.36 0.49
C LEU A 120 20.95 6.25 1.37
#